data_AF-A0A0M3JHE6-F1
#
_entry.id   AF-A0A0M3JHE6-F1
#
_cell.length_a   1.000
_cell.length_b   1.000
_cell.length_c   1.000
_cell.angle_alpha   90.00
_cell.angle_beta   90.00
_cell.angle_gamma   90.00
#
_symmetry.space_group_name_H-M   'P 1'
#
loop_
_entity.id
_entity.type
_entity.pdbx_description
1 polymer ?
#
loop_
_entity_poly.entity_id
_entity_poly.type
_entity_poly.pdbx_seq_one_letter_code
_entity_poly.pdbx_strand_id
1 'polypeptide(L)' 'MVDESAVGENESEASPKSVVRLCDQCRKEPFKYKCPRCLFRSCSLQCSKHHKEQHN' A
#
# COMPACT_ATOMS: atom_id res chain seq x y z
N MET A 1 10.47 -10.39 33.13
CA MET A 1 10.11 -9.27 32.23
C MET A 1 11.13 -9.23 31.10
N VAL A 2 10.85 -9.93 30.01
CA VAL A 2 11.37 -9.61 28.68
C VAL A 2 10.18 -9.78 27.73
N ASP A 3 9.48 -8.67 27.57
CA ASP A 3 8.60 -8.40 26.44
C ASP A 3 9.53 -8.22 25.23
N GLU A 4 9.23 -8.85 24.09
CA GLU A 4 9.17 -8.17 22.79
C GLU A 4 8.83 -9.18 21.67
N SER A 5 7.55 -9.17 21.31
CA SER A 5 6.97 -9.17 19.97
C SER A 5 7.68 -9.84 18.78
N ALA A 6 6.92 -10.75 18.18
CA ALA A 6 6.94 -11.18 16.79
C ALA A 6 7.44 -10.11 15.79
N VAL A 7 8.55 -10.43 15.10
CA VAL A 7 8.82 -9.89 13.77
C VAL A 7 8.85 -11.06 12.79
N GLY A 8 7.71 -11.26 12.14
CA GLY A 8 7.62 -12.14 10.99
C GLY A 8 8.35 -11.51 9.83
N GLU A 9 9.58 -11.95 9.60
CA GLU A 9 10.33 -11.67 8.38
C GLU A 9 9.69 -12.48 7.25
N ASN A 10 8.92 -11.79 6.39
CA ASN A 10 8.35 -12.39 5.20
C ASN A 10 9.26 -12.06 4.00
N GLU A 11 10.35 -12.82 3.91
CA GLU A 11 11.25 -12.86 2.77
C GLU A 11 10.50 -13.44 1.57
N SER A 12 10.11 -12.58 0.62
CA SER A 12 9.49 -13.00 -0.63
C SER A 12 10.55 -13.07 -1.74
N GLU A 13 10.98 -14.30 -1.99
CA GLU A 13 11.88 -14.70 -3.07
C GLU A 13 11.40 -14.25 -4.47
N ALA A 14 12.40 -13.93 -5.29
CA ALA A 14 12.29 -13.34 -6.62
C ALA A 14 11.89 -14.35 -7.71
N SER A 15 10.76 -14.12 -8.40
CA SER A 15 10.51 -14.52 -9.80
C SER A 15 9.16 -13.98 -10.33
N PRO A 16 8.94 -13.95 -11.66
CA PRO A 16 9.38 -12.95 -12.63
C PRO A 16 8.52 -11.67 -12.63
N LYS A 17 9.17 -10.52 -12.41
CA LYS A 17 8.85 -9.13 -12.87
C LYS A 17 7.37 -8.71 -13.08
N SER A 18 6.41 -9.21 -12.30
CA SER A 18 5.15 -8.51 -12.15
C SER A 18 5.47 -7.22 -11.39
N VAL A 19 5.48 -6.08 -12.08
CA VAL A 19 5.71 -4.78 -11.44
C VAL A 19 4.55 -4.53 -10.49
N VAL A 20 4.70 -5.01 -9.25
CA VAL A 20 3.75 -4.78 -8.17
C VAL A 20 3.78 -3.28 -7.92
N ARG A 21 2.74 -2.60 -8.37
CA ARG A 21 2.63 -1.16 -8.15
C ARG A 21 2.22 -0.97 -6.69
N LEU A 22 2.97 -0.16 -5.97
CA LEU A 22 2.63 0.20 -4.60
C LEU A 22 1.57 1.29 -4.59
N CYS A 23 0.95 1.48 -3.44
CA CYS A 23 0.07 2.61 -3.19
C CYS A 23 0.82 3.94 -3.34
N ASP A 24 0.26 4.89 -4.08
CA ASP A 24 0.84 6.22 -4.28
C ASP A 24 0.84 7.06 -2.99
N GLN A 25 -0.09 6.78 -2.06
CA GLN A 25 -0.17 7.46 -0.76
C GLN A 25 0.82 6.91 0.27
N CYS A 26 0.74 5.60 0.51
CA CYS A 26 1.42 4.94 1.63
C CYS A 26 2.77 4.35 1.21
N ARG A 27 2.92 3.91 -0.05
CA ARG A 27 4.07 3.18 -0.60
C ARG A 27 4.57 1.99 0.24
N LYS A 28 3.78 1.52 1.22
CA LYS A 28 4.09 0.37 2.07
C LYS A 28 3.59 -0.94 1.48
N GLU A 29 2.42 -0.87 0.84
CA GLU A 29 1.69 -2.03 0.35
C GLU A 29 1.30 -1.85 -1.12
N PRO A 30 1.07 -2.97 -1.85
CA PRO A 30 0.50 -2.93 -3.18
C PRO A 30 -0.80 -2.13 -3.24
N PHE A 31 -1.03 -1.41 -4.33
CA PHE A 31 -2.31 -0.72 -4.49
C PHE A 31 -3.45 -1.75 -4.67
N LYS A 32 -4.58 -1.49 -4.04
CA LYS A 32 -5.79 -2.32 -4.14
C LYS A 32 -6.93 -1.61 -4.86
N TYR A 33 -6.96 -0.29 -4.77
CA TYR A 33 -8.03 0.54 -5.33
C TYR A 33 -7.45 1.64 -6.21
N LYS A 34 -8.21 2.04 -7.24
CA LYS A 34 -7.86 3.12 -8.17
C LYS A 34 -8.99 4.13 -8.23
N CYS A 35 -8.70 5.41 -8.06
CA CYS A 35 -9.68 6.48 -8.16
C CYS A 35 -10.12 6.70 -9.61
N PRO A 36 -11.43 6.72 -9.94
CA PRO A 36 -11.89 6.91 -11.32
C PRO A 36 -11.72 8.34 -11.84
N ARG A 37 -11.49 9.33 -10.95
CA ARG A 37 -11.35 10.75 -11.31
C ARG A 37 -9.93 11.13 -11.67
N CYS A 38 -8.97 10.74 -10.83
CA CYS A 38 -7.56 11.12 -10.95
C CYS A 38 -6.62 9.93 -11.16
N LEU A 39 -7.14 8.71 -11.29
CA LEU A 39 -6.38 7.47 -11.47
C LEU A 39 -5.41 7.15 -10.31
N PHE A 40 -5.56 7.82 -9.17
CA PHE A 40 -4.74 7.66 -7.98
C PHE A 40 -4.89 6.26 -7.37
N ARG A 41 -3.78 5.63 -6.98
CA ARG A 41 -3.76 4.25 -6.53
C ARG A 41 -3.57 4.18 -5.01
N SER A 42 -4.52 3.55 -4.33
CA SER A 42 -4.52 3.45 -2.86
C SER A 42 -4.48 2.00 -2.37
N CYS A 43 -3.67 1.73 -1.32
CA CYS A 43 -3.58 0.45 -0.62
C CYS A 43 -4.89 0.12 0.13
N SER A 44 -5.56 1.14 0.68
CA SER A 44 -6.75 0.98 1.52
C SER A 44 -7.74 2.13 1.35
N LEU A 45 -8.95 1.98 1.91
CA LEU A 45 -9.94 3.07 1.96
C LEU A 45 -9.46 4.28 2.76
N GLN A 46 -8.58 4.10 3.76
CA GLN A 46 -7.97 5.21 4.49
C GLN A 46 -7.13 6.09 3.54
N CYS A 47 -6.25 5.47 2.76
CA CYS A 47 -5.51 6.17 1.70
C CYS A 47 -6.44 6.72 0.61
N SER A 48 -7.55 6.03 0.33
CA SER A 48 -8.55 6.54 -0.61
C SER A 48 -9.26 7.81 -0.10
N LYS A 49 -9.54 7.91 1.20
CA LYS A 49 -10.20 9.09 1.79
C LYS A 49 -9.21 10.24 1.92
N HIS A 50 -8.01 9.95 2.41
CA HIS A 50 -6.97 10.95 2.56
C HIS A 50 -6.65 11.64 1.22
N HIS A 51 -6.49 10.90 0.11
CA HIS A 51 -6.25 11.57 -1.16
C HIS A 51 -7.46 12.37 -1.64
N LYS A 52 -8.70 11.95 -1.36
CA LYS A 52 -9.92 12.71 -1.74
C LYS A 52 -10.03 14.01 -0.96
N GLU A 53 -9.65 14.01 0.32
CA GLU A 53 -9.61 15.23 1.14
C GLU A 53 -8.55 16.22 0.64
N GLN A 54 -7.41 15.72 0.14
CA GLN A 54 -6.33 16.54 -0.40
C GLN A 54 -6.57 16.97 -1.87
N HIS A 55 -7.33 16.20 -2.65
CA HIS A 55 -7.67 16.43 -4.06
C HIS A 55 -9.19 16.59 -4.27
N ASN A 56 -9.84 17.45 -3.47
CA ASN A 56 -11.18 17.94 -3.78
C ASN A 56 -11.18 18.84 -5.04
#